data_AF-A0A2Z6V4W0-F1
#
_entry.id   AF-A0A2Z6V4W0-F1
#
_cell.length_a   1.000
_cell.length_b   1.000
_cell.length_c   1.000
_cell.angle_alpha   90.00
_cell.angle_beta   90.00
_cell.angle_gamma   90.00
#
_symmetry.space_group_name_H-M   'P 1'
#
loop_
_entity.id
_entity.type
_entity.pdbx_description
1 polymer ?
#
loop_
_entity_poly.entity_id
_entity_poly.type
_entity_poly.pdbx_seq_one_letter_code
_entity_poly.pdbx_strand_id
1 'polypeptide(L)'
;MDFGASKFITIANLSLTGTVIGSAGYISPEQGNGKAINSSDLYSLGVTCIYLLTGVSPFELFDVSEHEWVWRQHLINNHVSVELGKILDKLIEFGTKKRYQSAGEVLQELAVKLAVVIPPKPRSQDTIQETVLSVFPVATREEINLKSAKAIDYTNLRDLLEQEKWQEADQETANLFLKVADRTKEKYLKIEDIDNFPCEDLATINQLWLQYSQGKFGLSVQKRIYESLGGSGNYDQQKWNAFGTKVGWRVNNKWLYYDQITFSLKAPSGHLPTLVWGVGGGIILFSRLENCTIDVVSSRG
;
A
#
# COMPACT_ATOMS: atom_id res chain seq x y z
N MET A 1 31.40 -10.31 14.01
CA MET A 1 31.95 -9.20 13.19
C MET A 1 30.99 -8.06 13.36
N ASP A 2 31.47 -6.88 13.75
CA ASP A 2 30.62 -5.80 14.25
C ASP A 2 30.24 -4.80 13.15
N PHE A 3 28.98 -4.35 13.17
CA PHE A 3 28.41 -3.31 12.31
C PHE A 3 27.63 -2.24 13.12
N GLY A 4 27.61 -2.30 14.45
CA GLY A 4 26.75 -1.49 15.33
C GLY A 4 27.15 -0.03 15.55
N ALA A 5 28.05 0.53 14.73
CA ALA A 5 28.78 1.77 15.03
C ALA A 5 28.57 2.95 14.03
N SER A 6 27.49 2.95 13.26
CA SER A 6 27.14 4.06 12.35
C SER A 6 26.42 5.21 13.10
N LYS A 7 27.07 6.37 13.25
CA LYS A 7 26.49 7.55 13.89
C LYS A 7 25.63 8.38 12.93
N PHE A 8 24.35 8.54 13.27
CA PHE A 8 23.60 9.78 13.03
C PHE A 8 22.68 10.04 14.24
N ILE A 9 22.56 11.31 14.66
CA ILE A 9 21.82 11.73 15.85
C ILE A 9 20.91 12.90 15.49
N THR A 10 19.62 12.76 15.75
CA THR A 10 18.73 13.79 16.31
C THR A 10 17.64 13.07 17.10
N ILE A 11 17.30 13.56 18.29
CA ILE A 11 16.36 12.92 19.23
C ILE A 11 15.09 13.77 19.35
N ALA A 12 13.93 13.12 19.32
CA ALA A 12 12.68 13.72 19.78
C ALA A 12 11.88 12.69 20.61
N ASN A 13 11.85 12.90 21.93
CA ASN A 13 10.89 12.36 22.89
C ASN A 13 10.64 10.84 22.94
N LEU A 14 11.51 10.13 23.65
CA LEU A 14 11.08 9.06 24.55
C LEU A 14 11.89 9.15 25.85
N SER A 15 11.19 9.48 26.96
CA SER A 15 11.80 9.65 28.27
C SER A 15 11.59 8.40 29.12
N LEU A 16 12.61 7.54 29.20
CA LEU A 16 12.93 6.72 30.39
C LEU A 16 14.26 5.94 30.19
N THR A 17 15.29 6.37 30.91
CA THR A 17 16.46 5.57 31.37
C THR A 17 17.12 4.60 30.37
N GLY A 18 18.13 5.08 29.64
CA GLY A 18 19.15 4.21 29.03
C GLY A 18 19.87 4.82 27.82
N THR A 19 21.21 4.85 27.84
CA THR A 19 22.02 5.16 26.64
C THR A 19 22.04 3.94 25.72
N VAL A 20 20.99 3.77 24.91
CA VAL A 20 20.91 2.72 23.90
C VAL A 20 21.88 3.06 22.75
N ILE A 21 22.94 2.26 22.60
CA ILE A 21 23.90 2.38 21.51
C ILE A 21 23.41 1.56 20.32
N GLY A 22 23.06 2.24 19.23
CA GLY A 22 22.63 1.64 17.96
C GLY A 22 21.64 2.53 17.22
N SER A 23 21.44 2.27 15.92
CA SER A 23 20.41 2.95 15.14
C SER A 23 19.03 2.44 15.57
N ALA A 24 18.33 3.20 16.42
CA ALA A 24 17.25 2.67 17.25
C ALA A 24 16.10 1.96 16.50
N GLY A 25 15.80 2.33 15.26
CA GLY A 25 14.77 1.68 14.44
C GLY A 25 15.10 0.25 13.99
N TYR A 26 16.35 -0.21 14.13
CA TYR A 26 16.81 -1.54 13.72
C TYR A 26 17.03 -2.50 14.92
N ILE A 27 16.96 -2.00 16.15
CA ILE A 27 17.30 -2.76 17.35
C ILE A 27 16.17 -3.75 17.68
N SER A 28 16.52 -5.00 18.00
CA SER A 28 15.53 -5.99 18.40
C SER A 28 14.93 -5.70 19.79
N PRO A 29 13.67 -6.10 20.06
CA PRO A 29 13.01 -5.78 21.33
C PRO A 29 13.79 -6.28 22.54
N GLU A 30 14.36 -7.48 22.46
CA GLU A 30 15.17 -8.04 23.55
C GLU A 30 16.54 -7.35 23.69
N GLN A 31 17.15 -6.88 22.60
CA GLN A 31 18.40 -6.11 22.64
C GLN A 31 18.19 -4.70 23.21
N GLY A 32 17.06 -4.04 22.91
CA GLY A 32 16.65 -2.79 23.55
C GLY A 32 16.45 -2.93 25.08
N ASN A 33 16.16 -4.15 25.55
CA ASN A 33 16.09 -4.51 26.97
C ASN A 33 17.43 -5.03 27.53
N GLY A 34 18.55 -4.88 26.81
CA GLY A 34 19.88 -5.35 27.22
C GLY A 34 20.07 -6.87 27.22
N LYS A 35 19.17 -7.62 26.57
CA LYS A 35 19.13 -9.09 26.55
C LYS A 35 19.33 -9.63 25.12
N ALA A 36 20.40 -9.16 24.46
CA ALA A 36 20.78 -9.61 23.13
C ALA A 36 21.08 -11.13 23.10
N ILE A 37 20.64 -11.79 22.04
CA ILE A 37 20.83 -13.22 21.76
C ILE A 37 21.12 -13.40 20.26
N ASN A 38 21.54 -14.59 19.82
CA ASN A 38 21.91 -14.84 18.42
C ASN A 38 20.78 -14.53 17.40
N SER A 39 19.50 -14.59 17.80
CA SER A 39 18.38 -14.22 16.94
C SER A 39 18.04 -12.72 16.96
N SER A 40 18.70 -11.90 17.80
CA SER A 40 18.64 -10.43 17.77
C SER A 40 19.29 -9.86 16.51
N ASP A 41 20.43 -10.43 16.11
CA ASP A 41 21.10 -10.11 14.84
C ASP A 41 20.19 -10.42 13.64
N LEU A 42 19.46 -11.54 13.70
CA LEU A 42 18.52 -11.96 12.64
C LEU A 42 17.32 -11.00 12.50
N TYR A 43 16.82 -10.46 13.61
CA TYR A 43 15.81 -9.39 13.59
C TYR A 43 16.38 -8.11 12.96
N SER A 44 17.55 -7.69 13.41
CA SER A 44 18.22 -6.47 12.94
C SER A 44 18.53 -6.55 11.43
N LEU A 45 18.94 -7.74 10.97
CA LEU A 45 19.09 -8.06 9.54
C LEU A 45 17.74 -8.02 8.80
N GLY A 46 16.67 -8.61 9.35
CA GLY A 46 15.33 -8.55 8.77
C GLY A 46 14.85 -7.12 8.57
N VAL A 47 14.98 -6.27 9.59
CA VAL A 47 14.63 -4.84 9.54
C VAL A 47 15.50 -4.08 8.52
N THR A 48 16.79 -4.44 8.43
CA THR A 48 17.70 -3.89 7.40
C THR A 48 17.25 -4.30 5.99
N CYS A 49 16.83 -5.55 5.78
CA CYS A 49 16.35 -6.03 4.48
C CYS A 49 15.04 -5.35 4.06
N ILE A 50 14.06 -5.18 4.95
CA ILE A 50 12.80 -4.48 4.59
C ILE A 50 13.03 -2.98 4.35
N TYR A 51 13.97 -2.35 5.06
CA TYR A 51 14.44 -0.98 4.77
C TYR A 51 15.06 -0.89 3.36
N LEU A 52 15.97 -1.80 3.01
CA LEU A 52 16.61 -1.84 1.68
C LEU A 52 15.63 -2.15 0.53
N LEU A 53 14.57 -2.91 0.81
CA LEU A 53 13.54 -3.29 -0.19
C LEU A 53 12.49 -2.20 -0.42
N THR A 54 12.22 -1.35 0.58
CA THR A 54 11.21 -0.28 0.51
C THR A 54 11.82 1.10 0.24
N GLY A 55 13.01 1.37 0.78
CA GLY A 55 13.60 2.71 0.88
C GLY A 55 13.05 3.55 2.05
N VAL A 56 12.15 2.99 2.87
CA VAL A 56 11.37 3.71 3.87
C VAL A 56 11.88 3.42 5.28
N SER A 57 11.96 4.45 6.12
CA SER A 57 12.53 4.40 7.48
C SER A 57 11.84 3.32 8.35
N PRO A 58 12.57 2.50 9.13
CA PRO A 58 11.94 1.50 10.01
C PRO A 58 10.90 2.06 10.98
N PHE A 59 11.02 3.34 11.37
CA PHE A 59 10.03 4.03 12.21
C PHE A 59 8.70 4.33 11.49
N GLU A 60 8.70 4.36 10.16
CA GLU A 60 7.52 4.52 9.30
C GLU A 60 6.99 3.16 8.80
N LEU A 61 7.85 2.13 8.78
CA LEU A 61 7.48 0.74 8.43
C LEU A 61 6.81 -0.04 9.57
N PHE A 62 6.73 0.51 10.79
CA PHE A 62 6.18 -0.16 11.97
C PHE A 62 4.98 0.61 12.53
N ASP A 63 3.80 -0.01 12.53
CA ASP A 63 2.62 0.54 13.18
C ASP A 63 2.71 0.32 14.69
N VAL A 64 3.03 1.40 15.42
CA VAL A 64 3.16 1.39 16.89
C VAL A 64 1.82 1.11 17.59
N SER A 65 0.68 1.36 16.94
CA SER A 65 -0.66 1.19 17.52
C SER A 65 -1.20 -0.23 17.37
N GLU A 66 -0.98 -0.88 16.22
CA GLU A 66 -1.35 -2.29 16.00
C GLU A 66 -0.20 -3.26 16.37
N HIS A 67 1.01 -2.74 16.60
CA HIS A 67 2.25 -3.48 16.92
C HIS A 67 2.74 -4.42 15.79
N GLU A 68 2.53 -4.02 14.53
CA GLU A 68 2.87 -4.81 13.34
C GLU A 68 3.79 -4.09 12.34
N TRP A 69 4.63 -4.86 11.63
CA TRP A 69 5.46 -4.36 10.54
C TRP A 69 4.64 -4.28 9.23
N VAL A 70 4.27 -3.06 8.84
CA VAL A 70 3.45 -2.77 7.64
C VAL A 70 4.27 -2.68 6.34
N TRP A 71 5.52 -3.14 6.37
CA TRP A 71 6.55 -2.93 5.33
C TRP A 71 6.15 -3.25 3.89
N ARG A 72 5.27 -4.24 3.69
CA ARG A 72 4.84 -4.73 2.38
C ARG A 72 4.08 -3.68 1.56
N GLN A 73 3.40 -2.73 2.19
CA GLN A 73 2.71 -1.63 1.47
C GLN A 73 3.68 -0.64 0.81
N HIS A 74 4.94 -0.60 1.26
CA HIS A 74 5.98 0.31 0.75
C HIS A 74 6.86 -0.33 -0.35
N LEU A 75 6.48 -1.50 -0.89
CA LEU A 75 7.25 -2.22 -1.94
C LEU A 75 6.99 -1.67 -3.35
N ILE A 76 7.05 -0.35 -3.51
CA ILE A 76 6.70 0.30 -4.79
C ILE A 76 7.77 -0.03 -5.85
N ASN A 77 7.32 -0.67 -6.93
CA ASN A 77 8.15 -1.16 -8.04
C ASN A 77 9.29 -2.13 -7.60
N ASN A 78 9.14 -2.82 -6.47
CA ASN A 78 10.08 -3.85 -5.97
C ASN A 78 9.34 -5.16 -5.67
N HIS A 79 9.29 -6.06 -6.64
CA HIS A 79 8.59 -7.35 -6.49
C HIS A 79 9.38 -8.33 -5.61
N VAL A 80 8.95 -8.46 -4.35
CA VAL A 80 9.42 -9.49 -3.41
C VAL A 80 8.53 -10.73 -3.56
N SER A 81 9.12 -11.91 -3.77
CA SER A 81 8.35 -13.15 -3.84
C SER A 81 7.65 -13.45 -2.51
N VAL A 82 6.50 -14.13 -2.57
CA VAL A 82 5.75 -14.56 -1.38
C VAL A 82 6.66 -15.38 -0.43
N GLU A 83 7.57 -16.15 -1.01
CA GLU A 83 8.52 -17.04 -0.36
C GLU A 83 9.59 -16.28 0.44
N LEU A 84 10.19 -15.27 -0.18
CA LEU A 84 11.18 -14.38 0.44
C LEU A 84 10.52 -13.47 1.48
N GLY A 85 9.34 -12.93 1.16
CA GLY A 85 8.56 -12.11 2.08
C GLY A 85 8.21 -12.85 3.37
N LYS A 86 7.75 -14.11 3.30
CA LYS A 86 7.47 -14.94 4.49
C LYS A 86 8.71 -15.17 5.36
N ILE A 87 9.90 -15.24 4.76
CA ILE A 87 11.17 -15.37 5.47
C ILE A 87 11.50 -14.03 6.17
N LEU A 88 11.28 -12.89 5.50
CA LEU A 88 11.46 -11.56 6.08
C LEU A 88 10.49 -11.29 7.24
N ASP A 89 9.20 -11.61 7.08
CA ASP A 89 8.18 -11.49 8.14
C ASP A 89 8.57 -12.30 9.39
N LYS A 90 9.12 -13.52 9.21
CA LYS A 90 9.60 -14.38 10.30
C LYS A 90 10.97 -13.96 10.86
N LEU A 91 11.78 -13.18 10.15
CA LEU A 91 12.98 -12.55 10.70
C LEU A 91 12.61 -11.41 11.67
N ILE A 92 11.61 -10.60 11.33
CA ILE A 92 11.17 -9.42 12.10
C ILE A 92 10.11 -9.72 13.18
N GLU A 93 9.88 -11.00 13.50
CA GLU A 93 8.99 -11.41 14.58
C GLU A 93 9.51 -10.95 15.95
N PHE A 94 8.65 -10.27 16.72
CA PHE A 94 8.96 -9.80 18.08
C PHE A 94 9.17 -10.97 19.04
N GLY A 95 8.43 -12.06 18.86
CA GLY A 95 8.59 -13.26 19.67
C GLY A 95 9.87 -14.01 19.32
N THR A 96 10.90 -13.95 20.17
CA THR A 96 12.20 -14.63 19.96
C THR A 96 12.09 -16.13 19.65
N LYS A 97 11.05 -16.82 20.17
CA LYS A 97 10.73 -18.24 19.90
C LYS A 97 9.98 -18.50 18.58
N LYS A 98 9.38 -17.48 17.97
CA LYS A 98 8.71 -17.56 16.66
C LYS A 98 9.69 -17.26 15.52
N ARG A 99 10.65 -16.37 15.78
CA ARG A 99 11.77 -16.01 14.91
C ARG A 99 12.63 -17.24 14.56
N TYR A 100 13.43 -17.15 13.50
CA TYR A 100 14.51 -18.11 13.27
C TYR A 100 15.52 -18.11 14.42
N GLN A 101 16.05 -19.28 14.79
CA GLN A 101 17.04 -19.41 15.86
C GLN A 101 18.48 -19.36 15.34
N SER A 102 18.71 -19.56 14.04
CA SER A 102 20.02 -19.42 13.40
C SER A 102 19.93 -18.99 11.94
N ALA A 103 20.99 -18.38 11.42
CA ALA A 103 21.14 -18.09 9.99
C ALA A 103 21.11 -19.37 9.12
N GLY A 104 21.47 -20.54 9.69
CA GLY A 104 21.38 -21.83 9.00
C GLY A 104 19.94 -22.22 8.65
N GLU A 105 18.97 -21.94 9.52
CA GLU A 105 17.55 -22.16 9.22
C GLU A 105 17.06 -21.25 8.09
N VAL A 106 17.50 -19.98 8.09
CA VAL A 106 17.18 -18.99 7.05
C VAL A 106 17.72 -19.45 5.69
N LEU A 107 18.99 -19.86 5.64
CA LEU A 107 19.64 -20.37 4.45
C LEU A 107 18.98 -21.66 3.94
N GLN A 108 18.61 -22.57 4.84
CA GLN A 108 17.90 -23.80 4.49
C GLN A 108 16.53 -23.50 3.87
N GLU A 109 15.76 -22.57 4.46
CA GLU A 109 14.43 -22.22 3.95
C GLU A 109 14.48 -21.41 2.63
N LEU A 110 15.53 -20.63 2.40
CA LEU A 110 15.84 -20.02 1.10
C LEU A 110 16.18 -21.09 0.05
N ALA A 111 17.14 -21.97 0.35
CA ALA A 111 17.66 -22.97 -0.60
C ALA A 111 16.58 -23.98 -1.04
N VAL A 112 15.77 -24.47 -0.10
CA VAL A 112 14.67 -25.41 -0.40
C VAL A 112 13.64 -24.78 -1.35
N LYS A 113 13.31 -23.49 -1.19
CA LYS A 113 12.30 -22.83 -2.04
C LYS A 113 12.82 -22.50 -3.44
N LEU A 114 14.10 -22.14 -3.56
CA LEU A 114 14.75 -21.96 -4.87
C LEU A 114 14.78 -23.26 -5.71
N ALA A 115 14.80 -24.42 -5.08
CA ALA A 115 14.83 -25.72 -5.76
C ALA A 115 13.47 -26.17 -6.36
N VAL A 116 12.36 -25.48 -6.08
CA VAL A 116 10.99 -25.91 -6.46
C VAL A 116 10.49 -25.28 -7.77
N VAL A 117 11.25 -24.36 -8.37
CA VAL A 117 10.77 -23.43 -9.43
C VAL A 117 10.70 -24.06 -10.85
N ILE A 118 10.77 -25.39 -10.99
CA ILE A 118 10.67 -26.13 -12.28
C ILE A 118 9.87 -27.42 -12.04
N PRO A 119 8.65 -27.59 -12.61
CA PRO A 119 8.51 -28.29 -13.90
C PRO A 119 7.35 -27.72 -14.79
N PRO A 120 6.66 -28.47 -15.69
CA PRO A 120 6.89 -28.31 -17.12
C PRO A 120 5.68 -27.80 -17.93
N LYS A 121 5.95 -27.47 -19.20
CA LYS A 121 5.03 -26.83 -20.15
C LYS A 121 4.31 -27.84 -21.08
N PRO A 122 2.97 -27.82 -21.18
CA PRO A 122 2.24 -28.38 -22.31
C PRO A 122 2.14 -27.40 -23.51
N ARG A 123 1.76 -27.92 -24.68
CA ARG A 123 1.75 -27.21 -25.98
C ARG A 123 0.35 -27.25 -26.62
N SER A 124 0.09 -26.23 -27.43
CA SER A 124 -1.00 -25.99 -28.40
C SER A 124 -1.64 -27.23 -29.07
N GLN A 125 -2.85 -27.18 -29.65
CA GLN A 125 -3.67 -26.05 -30.16
C GLN A 125 -5.13 -26.54 -30.39
N ASP A 126 -6.10 -25.64 -30.60
CA ASP A 126 -6.87 -25.62 -31.87
C ASP A 126 -7.76 -24.36 -32.04
N THR A 127 -8.30 -24.17 -33.24
CA THR A 127 -8.58 -22.86 -33.88
C THR A 127 -10.03 -22.73 -34.40
N ILE A 128 -10.45 -21.53 -34.89
CA ILE A 128 -11.69 -21.23 -35.68
C ILE A 128 -12.99 -21.20 -34.84
N GLN A 129 -13.93 -20.23 -34.91
CA GLN A 129 -14.06 -18.83 -35.44
C GLN A 129 -15.32 -18.20 -34.74
N GLU A 130 -15.87 -16.98 -34.97
CA GLU A 130 -15.68 -15.93 -35.98
C GLU A 130 -15.90 -14.49 -35.41
N THR A 131 -16.68 -13.62 -36.06
CA THR A 131 -16.91 -12.20 -35.75
C THR A 131 -18.41 -11.89 -35.61
N VAL A 132 -18.79 -11.05 -34.65
CA VAL A 132 -20.07 -10.31 -34.71
C VAL A 132 -19.80 -8.84 -34.36
N LEU A 133 -19.93 -7.95 -35.34
CA LEU A 133 -19.72 -6.51 -35.16
C LEU A 133 -21.00 -5.85 -34.62
N SER A 134 -21.09 -5.65 -33.30
CA SER A 134 -22.20 -4.93 -32.68
C SER A 134 -21.98 -3.41 -32.70
N VAL A 135 -22.47 -2.76 -33.76
CA VAL A 135 -22.52 -1.29 -33.85
C VAL A 135 -23.63 -0.76 -32.94
N PHE A 136 -23.31 -0.64 -31.64
CA PHE A 136 -24.13 0.14 -30.72
C PHE A 136 -23.92 1.64 -30.96
N PRO A 137 -24.95 2.49 -30.76
CA PRO A 137 -24.76 3.93 -30.82
C PRO A 137 -23.76 4.37 -29.76
N VAL A 138 -22.73 5.11 -30.17
CA VAL A 138 -21.84 5.78 -29.23
C VAL A 138 -22.63 6.88 -28.56
N ALA A 139 -23.24 6.57 -27.42
CA ALA A 139 -23.65 7.57 -26.45
C ALA A 139 -22.39 8.37 -26.10
N THR A 140 -22.40 9.67 -26.37
CA THR A 140 -21.25 10.55 -26.19
C THR A 140 -20.87 10.61 -24.71
N ARG A 141 -19.90 9.79 -24.31
CA ARG A 141 -19.14 10.02 -23.08
C ARG A 141 -18.60 11.44 -23.16
N GLU A 142 -18.96 12.29 -22.20
CA GLU A 142 -18.32 13.58 -22.07
C GLU A 142 -16.82 13.34 -21.84
N GLU A 143 -15.97 14.01 -22.62
CA GLU A 143 -14.52 13.85 -22.49
C GLU A 143 -14.08 14.44 -21.16
N ILE A 144 -13.52 13.59 -20.28
CA ILE A 144 -12.99 14.05 -18.99
C ILE A 144 -11.86 15.03 -19.28
N ASN A 145 -12.03 16.27 -18.85
CA ASN A 145 -11.00 17.29 -18.94
C ASN A 145 -9.87 16.95 -17.94
N LEU A 146 -8.80 16.33 -18.44
CA LEU A 146 -7.67 15.83 -17.66
C LEU A 146 -6.80 16.99 -17.12
N LYS A 147 -7.27 17.64 -16.06
CA LYS A 147 -6.59 18.77 -15.43
C LYS A 147 -5.51 18.33 -14.45
N SER A 148 -4.47 19.16 -14.34
CA SER A 148 -3.43 19.04 -13.31
C SER A 148 -2.87 20.43 -12.99
N ALA A 149 -2.78 20.77 -11.71
CA ALA A 149 -2.06 21.96 -11.23
C ALA A 149 -0.53 21.76 -11.26
N LYS A 150 -0.07 20.55 -11.60
CA LYS A 150 1.33 20.10 -11.65
C LYS A 150 1.78 19.67 -13.05
N ALA A 151 0.95 19.88 -14.08
CA ALA A 151 1.17 19.42 -15.46
C ALA A 151 1.43 17.89 -15.59
N ILE A 152 0.77 17.10 -14.75
CA ILE A 152 0.80 15.63 -14.79
C ILE A 152 -0.11 15.11 -15.90
N ASP A 153 0.41 14.15 -16.67
CA ASP A 153 -0.34 13.41 -17.68
C ASP A 153 -1.14 12.26 -17.05
N TYR A 154 -2.45 12.26 -17.28
CA TYR A 154 -3.40 11.26 -16.79
C TYR A 154 -3.91 10.29 -17.87
N THR A 155 -3.43 10.40 -19.12
CA THR A 155 -3.90 9.56 -20.24
C THR A 155 -3.69 8.07 -19.98
N ASN A 156 -2.54 7.66 -19.43
CA ASN A 156 -2.29 6.26 -19.08
C ASN A 156 -3.30 5.72 -18.05
N LEU A 157 -3.68 6.50 -17.03
CA LEU A 157 -4.70 6.09 -16.05
C LEU A 157 -6.08 5.97 -16.70
N ARG A 158 -6.47 6.94 -17.55
CA ARG A 158 -7.70 6.86 -18.37
C ARG A 158 -7.73 5.58 -19.19
N ASP A 159 -6.65 5.28 -19.92
CA ASP A 159 -6.60 4.18 -20.87
C ASP A 159 -6.62 2.82 -20.16
N LEU A 160 -5.97 2.70 -19.00
CA LEU A 160 -6.03 1.50 -18.16
C LEU A 160 -7.43 1.28 -17.58
N LEU A 161 -8.08 2.33 -17.09
CA LEU A 161 -9.45 2.26 -16.57
C LEU A 161 -10.48 1.94 -17.68
N GLU A 162 -10.33 2.50 -18.88
CA GLU A 162 -11.18 2.20 -20.03
C GLU A 162 -11.03 0.76 -20.54
N GLN A 163 -9.84 0.17 -20.36
CA GLN A 163 -9.55 -1.24 -20.67
C GLN A 163 -9.92 -2.21 -19.53
N GLU A 164 -10.57 -1.76 -18.45
CA GLU A 164 -10.85 -2.54 -17.24
C GLU A 164 -9.60 -3.19 -16.60
N LYS A 165 -8.42 -2.58 -16.79
CA LYS A 165 -7.14 -3.01 -16.18
C LYS A 165 -7.04 -2.50 -14.75
N TRP A 166 -7.92 -3.01 -13.90
CA TRP A 166 -8.18 -2.52 -12.56
C TRP A 166 -6.95 -2.56 -11.62
N GLN A 167 -6.02 -3.49 -11.83
CA GLN A 167 -4.81 -3.61 -11.01
C GLN A 167 -3.71 -2.64 -11.47
N GLU A 168 -3.52 -2.52 -12.77
CA GLU A 168 -2.55 -1.60 -13.37
C GLU A 168 -2.99 -0.14 -13.20
N ALA A 169 -4.29 0.15 -13.28
CA ALA A 169 -4.86 1.46 -12.98
C ALA A 169 -4.67 1.86 -11.50
N ASP A 170 -4.78 0.90 -10.57
CA ASP A 170 -4.54 1.11 -9.15
C ASP A 170 -3.06 1.43 -8.86
N GLN A 171 -2.14 0.67 -9.46
CA GLN A 171 -0.69 0.93 -9.41
C GLN A 171 -0.32 2.29 -10.02
N GLU A 172 -0.88 2.62 -11.19
CA GLU A 172 -0.63 3.93 -11.80
C GLU A 172 -1.25 5.07 -10.99
N THR A 173 -2.38 4.86 -10.30
CA THR A 173 -2.93 5.86 -9.37
C THR A 173 -1.94 6.12 -8.22
N ALA A 174 -1.31 5.09 -7.65
CA ALA A 174 -0.27 5.27 -6.64
C ALA A 174 0.98 5.98 -7.20
N ASN A 175 1.43 5.62 -8.42
CA ASN A 175 2.53 6.33 -9.11
C ASN A 175 2.20 7.81 -9.33
N LEU A 176 0.96 8.13 -9.76
CA LEU A 176 0.50 9.50 -10.00
C LEU A 176 0.48 10.33 -8.71
N PHE A 177 0.05 9.75 -7.59
CA PHE A 177 0.14 10.41 -6.29
C PHE A 177 1.59 10.80 -5.93
N LEU A 178 2.57 9.94 -6.20
CA LEU A 178 4.00 10.26 -6.02
C LEU A 178 4.51 11.30 -7.03
N LYS A 179 4.02 11.30 -8.28
CA LYS A 179 4.38 12.30 -9.30
C LYS A 179 3.88 13.71 -8.90
N VAL A 180 2.61 13.84 -8.49
CA VAL A 180 2.00 15.12 -8.09
C VAL A 180 2.70 15.74 -6.88
N ALA A 181 3.12 14.91 -5.92
CA ALA A 181 3.86 15.33 -4.73
C ALA A 181 5.35 15.63 -4.96
N ASP A 182 5.91 15.31 -6.14
CA ASP A 182 7.36 15.29 -6.42
C ASP A 182 8.16 14.34 -5.50
N ARG A 183 7.60 13.15 -5.23
CA ARG A 183 8.15 12.13 -4.30
C ARG A 183 8.42 10.77 -4.93
N THR A 184 8.69 10.78 -6.24
CA THR A 184 8.92 9.58 -7.06
C THR A 184 10.22 8.82 -6.70
N LYS A 185 11.21 9.48 -6.10
CA LYS A 185 12.46 8.86 -5.66
C LYS A 185 12.30 8.19 -4.30
N GLU A 186 11.55 8.83 -3.43
CA GLU A 186 11.31 8.46 -2.04
C GLU A 186 10.38 7.25 -1.94
N LYS A 187 9.43 7.09 -2.88
CA LYS A 187 8.44 6.01 -2.92
C LYS A 187 7.47 5.97 -1.71
N TYR A 188 7.21 7.11 -1.08
CA TYR A 188 6.13 7.25 -0.10
C TYR A 188 5.62 8.70 -0.07
N LEU A 189 4.42 8.88 0.50
CA LEU A 189 3.89 10.17 0.90
C LEU A 189 3.94 10.30 2.44
N LYS A 190 4.15 11.54 2.91
CA LYS A 190 3.91 11.98 4.28
C LYS A 190 2.51 12.57 4.38
N ILE A 191 2.08 12.79 5.62
CA ILE A 191 0.92 13.61 5.98
C ILE A 191 0.92 14.96 5.23
N GLU A 192 2.01 15.71 5.28
CA GLU A 192 2.12 17.04 4.65
C GLU A 192 1.94 17.03 3.11
N ASP A 193 2.27 15.94 2.43
CA ASP A 193 2.08 15.82 0.98
C ASP A 193 0.60 15.61 0.63
N ILE A 194 -0.14 14.90 1.49
CA ILE A 194 -1.58 14.61 1.33
C ILE A 194 -2.40 15.85 1.72
N ASP A 195 -2.07 16.50 2.84
CA ASP A 195 -2.73 17.74 3.30
C ASP A 195 -2.61 18.90 2.31
N ASN A 196 -1.54 18.94 1.50
CA ASN A 196 -1.32 19.96 0.48
C ASN A 196 -1.62 19.49 -0.96
N PHE A 197 -2.10 18.26 -1.15
CA PHE A 197 -2.27 17.68 -2.48
C PHE A 197 -3.25 18.51 -3.34
N PRO A 198 -2.88 18.93 -4.57
CA PRO A 198 -3.71 19.84 -5.36
C PRO A 198 -5.11 19.30 -5.67
N CYS A 199 -6.12 20.17 -5.55
CA CYS A 199 -7.52 19.78 -5.73
C CYS A 199 -7.87 19.42 -7.18
N GLU A 200 -7.21 20.02 -8.19
CA GLU A 200 -7.43 19.65 -9.60
C GLU A 200 -6.96 18.22 -9.87
N ASP A 201 -5.77 17.86 -9.39
CA ASP A 201 -5.18 16.52 -9.52
C ASP A 201 -6.01 15.45 -8.78
N LEU A 202 -6.52 15.74 -7.57
CA LEU A 202 -7.47 14.85 -6.89
C LEU A 202 -8.80 14.72 -7.64
N ALA A 203 -9.32 15.83 -8.19
CA ALA A 203 -10.57 15.83 -8.92
C ALA A 203 -10.47 14.99 -10.20
N THR A 204 -9.41 15.15 -11.00
CA THR A 204 -9.15 14.36 -12.20
C THR A 204 -9.04 12.86 -11.89
N ILE A 205 -8.24 12.48 -10.88
CA ILE A 205 -8.12 11.07 -10.47
C ILE A 205 -9.48 10.51 -10.00
N ASN A 206 -10.22 11.24 -9.17
CA ASN A 206 -11.52 10.79 -8.68
C ASN A 206 -12.57 10.69 -9.81
N GLN A 207 -12.60 11.63 -10.74
CA GLN A 207 -13.50 11.61 -11.90
C GLN A 207 -13.22 10.42 -12.83
N LEU A 208 -11.94 10.13 -13.09
CA LEU A 208 -11.51 8.95 -13.85
C LEU A 208 -12.03 7.65 -13.22
N TRP A 209 -11.77 7.46 -11.92
CA TRP A 209 -12.25 6.28 -11.20
C TRP A 209 -13.77 6.19 -11.18
N LEU A 210 -14.49 7.29 -10.97
CA LEU A 210 -15.96 7.32 -11.00
C LEU A 210 -16.52 6.97 -12.38
N GLN A 211 -16.05 7.60 -13.47
CA GLN A 211 -16.61 7.42 -14.81
C GLN A 211 -16.48 5.97 -15.29
N TYR A 212 -15.28 5.40 -15.22
CA TYR A 212 -15.03 4.05 -15.74
C TYR A 212 -15.59 2.94 -14.85
N SER A 213 -15.78 3.19 -13.55
CA SER A 213 -16.42 2.23 -12.63
C SER A 213 -17.94 2.37 -12.50
N GLN A 214 -18.58 3.24 -13.26
CA GLN A 214 -20.02 3.55 -13.15
C GLN A 214 -20.41 4.06 -11.74
N GLY A 215 -19.54 4.89 -11.15
CA GLY A 215 -19.72 5.48 -9.81
C GLY A 215 -19.40 4.53 -8.64
N LYS A 216 -18.84 3.34 -8.91
CA LYS A 216 -18.62 2.30 -7.90
C LYS A 216 -17.30 2.44 -7.13
N PHE A 217 -16.27 2.98 -7.77
CA PHE A 217 -14.91 3.15 -7.26
C PHE A 217 -14.50 4.63 -7.30
N GLY A 218 -13.51 5.00 -6.50
CA GLY A 218 -13.03 6.38 -6.38
C GLY A 218 -13.00 6.89 -4.94
N LEU A 219 -12.16 7.89 -4.72
CA LEU A 219 -11.80 8.39 -3.38
C LEU A 219 -13.01 9.02 -2.67
N SER A 220 -13.87 9.70 -3.42
CA SER A 220 -15.12 10.27 -2.91
C SER A 220 -16.16 9.20 -2.51
N VAL A 221 -16.13 8.01 -3.14
CA VAL A 221 -16.96 6.87 -2.73
C VAL A 221 -16.47 6.33 -1.39
N GLN A 222 -15.16 6.24 -1.21
CA GLN A 222 -14.53 5.80 0.04
C GLN A 222 -14.79 6.77 1.19
N LYS A 223 -14.57 8.08 0.98
CA LYS A 223 -14.96 9.17 1.90
C LYS A 223 -16.39 8.98 2.40
N ARG A 224 -17.36 8.92 1.48
CA ARG A 224 -18.79 8.75 1.81
C ARG A 224 -19.08 7.47 2.60
N ILE A 225 -18.40 6.37 2.30
CA ILE A 225 -18.56 5.11 3.04
C ILE A 225 -18.00 5.25 4.48
N TYR A 226 -16.82 5.86 4.65
CA TYR A 226 -16.24 6.10 5.98
C TYR A 226 -17.11 7.04 6.83
N GLU A 227 -17.61 8.13 6.25
CA GLU A 227 -18.55 9.07 6.88
C GLU A 227 -19.86 8.39 7.28
N SER A 228 -20.40 7.49 6.43
CA SER A 228 -21.63 6.73 6.74
C SER A 228 -21.49 5.77 7.92
N LEU A 229 -20.25 5.48 8.35
CA LEU A 229 -19.90 4.70 9.54
C LEU A 229 -19.59 5.60 10.75
N GLY A 230 -19.86 6.91 10.65
CA GLY A 230 -19.53 7.92 11.67
C GLY A 230 -18.04 8.31 11.69
N GLY A 231 -17.30 8.00 10.62
CA GLY A 231 -15.89 8.36 10.45
C GLY A 231 -15.71 9.86 10.31
N SER A 232 -14.57 10.36 10.78
CA SER A 232 -14.17 11.77 10.67
C SER A 232 -12.63 11.89 10.62
N GLY A 233 -12.10 13.11 10.52
CA GLY A 233 -10.66 13.37 10.40
C GLY A 233 -9.77 12.92 11.57
N ASN A 234 -10.34 12.39 12.66
CA ASN A 234 -9.60 11.74 13.74
C ASN A 234 -9.64 10.21 13.59
N TYR A 235 -8.54 9.52 13.91
CA TYR A 235 -8.52 8.06 13.86
C TYR A 235 -9.46 7.42 14.89
N ASP A 236 -10.24 6.44 14.42
CA ASP A 236 -11.11 5.58 15.21
C ASP A 236 -10.96 4.14 14.69
N GLN A 237 -10.31 3.28 15.48
CA GLN A 237 -10.00 1.89 15.11
C GLN A 237 -11.27 1.07 14.81
N GLN A 238 -12.40 1.33 15.48
CA GLN A 238 -13.63 0.57 15.23
C GLN A 238 -14.23 0.96 13.88
N LYS A 239 -14.27 2.25 13.57
CA LYS A 239 -14.79 2.77 12.30
C LYS A 239 -13.88 2.44 11.13
N TRP A 240 -12.56 2.49 11.31
CA TRP A 240 -11.61 2.09 10.28
C TRP A 240 -11.70 0.59 9.96
N ASN A 241 -11.80 -0.27 10.98
CA ASN A 241 -12.04 -1.70 10.78
C ASN A 241 -13.41 -1.98 10.13
N ALA A 242 -14.46 -1.23 10.48
CA ALA A 242 -15.77 -1.31 9.83
C ALA A 242 -15.70 -0.86 8.36
N PHE A 243 -14.98 0.23 8.07
CA PHE A 243 -14.74 0.74 6.72
C PHE A 243 -14.00 -0.28 5.85
N GLY A 244 -12.87 -0.80 6.33
CA GLY A 244 -12.12 -1.86 5.64
C GLY A 244 -12.97 -3.11 5.37
N THR A 245 -13.86 -3.47 6.30
CA THR A 245 -14.81 -4.58 6.09
C THR A 245 -15.87 -4.23 5.04
N LYS A 246 -16.34 -2.97 5.01
CA LYS A 246 -17.38 -2.48 4.10
C LYS A 246 -16.90 -2.31 2.66
N VAL A 247 -15.66 -1.86 2.44
CA VAL A 247 -15.03 -1.79 1.11
C VAL A 247 -14.37 -3.10 0.70
N GLY A 248 -14.24 -4.08 1.60
CA GLY A 248 -13.70 -5.42 1.30
C GLY A 248 -12.18 -5.55 1.38
N TRP A 249 -11.49 -4.65 2.08
CA TRP A 249 -10.06 -4.78 2.42
C TRP A 249 -9.82 -5.57 3.72
N ARG A 250 -10.89 -5.93 4.45
CA ARG A 250 -10.80 -6.65 5.72
C ARG A 250 -11.80 -7.80 5.78
N VAL A 251 -11.32 -9.01 6.02
CA VAL A 251 -12.11 -10.26 6.02
C VAL A 251 -11.73 -11.11 7.24
N ASN A 252 -12.71 -11.66 7.95
CA ASN A 252 -12.49 -12.49 9.15
C ASN A 252 -11.55 -11.82 10.19
N ASN A 253 -11.75 -10.52 10.42
CA ASN A 253 -10.93 -9.64 11.25
C ASN A 253 -9.47 -9.41 10.83
N LYS A 254 -9.04 -9.89 9.64
CA LYS A 254 -7.72 -9.62 9.08
C LYS A 254 -7.78 -8.66 7.90
N TRP A 255 -6.82 -7.77 7.81
CA TRP A 255 -6.59 -6.97 6.61
C TRP A 255 -6.05 -7.86 5.48
N LEU A 256 -6.45 -7.58 4.24
CA LEU A 256 -5.99 -8.28 3.05
C LEU A 256 -4.68 -7.67 2.55
N TYR A 257 -3.75 -8.52 2.14
CA TYR A 257 -2.56 -8.08 1.41
C TYR A 257 -2.91 -7.74 -0.05
N TYR A 258 -2.03 -7.01 -0.74
CA TYR A 258 -2.29 -6.51 -2.10
C TYR A 258 -2.55 -7.62 -3.14
N ASP A 259 -1.92 -8.78 -2.97
CA ASP A 259 -2.14 -9.99 -3.78
C ASP A 259 -3.47 -10.72 -3.49
N GLN A 260 -4.23 -10.25 -2.49
CA GLN A 260 -5.54 -10.76 -2.09
C GLN A 260 -6.70 -9.80 -2.44
N ILE A 261 -6.38 -8.62 -2.99
CA ILE A 261 -7.37 -7.61 -3.43
C ILE A 261 -8.09 -8.07 -4.71
N THR A 262 -9.37 -7.73 -4.83
CA THR A 262 -10.22 -8.14 -5.96
C THR A 262 -10.29 -7.03 -7.01
N PHE A 263 -9.35 -7.06 -7.97
CA PHE A 263 -9.28 -6.12 -9.09
C PHE A 263 -10.35 -6.39 -10.17
N SER A 264 -11.61 -6.13 -9.84
CA SER A 264 -12.77 -6.33 -10.72
C SER A 264 -13.98 -5.53 -10.27
N LEU A 265 -14.83 -5.10 -11.21
CA LEU A 265 -16.17 -4.56 -10.94
C LEU A 265 -17.08 -5.47 -10.07
N LYS A 266 -16.70 -6.73 -9.81
CA LYS A 266 -17.37 -7.63 -8.86
C LYS A 266 -17.12 -7.29 -7.38
N ALA A 267 -16.08 -6.53 -7.05
CA ALA A 267 -15.74 -6.14 -5.67
C ALA A 267 -16.80 -5.21 -5.02
N PRO A 268 -16.73 -4.91 -3.70
CA PRO A 268 -17.63 -3.94 -3.07
C PRO A 268 -17.46 -2.51 -3.61
N SER A 269 -18.45 -1.64 -3.39
CA SER A 269 -18.28 -0.20 -3.67
C SER A 269 -17.18 0.41 -2.80
N GLY A 270 -16.37 1.30 -3.36
CA GLY A 270 -15.20 1.88 -2.71
C GLY A 270 -13.99 0.94 -2.58
N HIS A 271 -14.04 -0.30 -3.10
CA HIS A 271 -12.89 -1.24 -3.03
C HIS A 271 -11.64 -0.73 -3.73
N LEU A 272 -11.79 0.10 -4.77
CA LEU A 272 -10.69 0.70 -5.53
C LEU A 272 -10.84 2.24 -5.61
N PRO A 273 -9.73 2.98 -5.82
CA PRO A 273 -8.36 2.48 -5.74
C PRO A 273 -7.99 2.12 -4.29
N THR A 274 -7.20 1.08 -4.09
CA THR A 274 -6.75 0.63 -2.77
C THR A 274 -5.94 1.70 -2.05
N LEU A 275 -5.12 2.44 -2.80
CA LEU A 275 -4.21 3.51 -2.34
C LEU A 275 -3.69 3.25 -0.93
N VAL A 276 -2.77 2.28 -0.82
CA VAL A 276 -2.30 1.66 0.43
C VAL A 276 -1.37 2.57 1.25
N TRP A 277 -1.84 3.78 1.54
CA TRP A 277 -1.35 4.61 2.62
C TRP A 277 -1.75 3.95 3.95
N GLY A 278 -0.81 3.87 4.90
CA GLY A 278 -1.12 3.40 6.25
C GLY A 278 -2.25 4.22 6.89
N VAL A 279 -2.91 3.64 7.88
CA VAL A 279 -4.22 4.04 8.45
C VAL A 279 -4.50 5.56 8.51
N GLY A 280 -3.55 6.37 8.98
CA GLY A 280 -3.71 7.83 9.05
C GLY A 280 -3.85 8.51 7.67
N GLY A 281 -3.08 8.07 6.66
CA GLY A 281 -3.04 8.68 5.33
C GLY A 281 -4.37 8.63 4.59
N GLY A 282 -5.15 7.56 4.75
CA GLY A 282 -6.51 7.48 4.19
C GLY A 282 -7.47 8.50 4.81
N ILE A 283 -7.41 8.70 6.13
CA ILE A 283 -8.26 9.63 6.88
C ILE A 283 -7.89 11.09 6.55
N ILE A 284 -6.60 11.38 6.40
CA ILE A 284 -6.10 12.69 5.93
C ILE A 284 -6.55 12.94 4.48
N LEU A 285 -6.48 11.94 3.60
CA LEU A 285 -6.96 12.04 2.22
C LEU A 285 -8.47 12.32 2.16
N PHE A 286 -9.29 11.69 2.98
CA PHE A 286 -10.74 12.01 3.05
C PHE A 286 -10.98 13.45 3.54
N SER A 287 -10.20 13.92 4.51
CA SER A 287 -10.23 15.31 4.99
C SER A 287 -9.79 16.30 3.90
N ARG A 288 -8.83 15.92 3.06
CA ARG A 288 -8.40 16.71 1.90
C ARG A 288 -9.47 16.79 0.81
N LEU A 289 -10.20 15.72 0.54
CA LEU A 289 -11.31 15.70 -0.43
C LEU A 289 -12.46 16.64 -0.01
N GLU A 290 -12.77 16.71 1.29
CA GLU A 290 -13.72 17.68 1.86
C GLU A 290 -13.24 19.11 1.64
N ASN A 291 -11.99 19.43 1.99
CA ASN A 291 -11.40 20.75 1.76
C ASN A 291 -11.33 21.15 0.27
N CYS A 292 -11.30 20.18 -0.64
CA CYS A 292 -11.34 20.38 -2.09
C CYS A 292 -12.77 20.35 -2.69
N THR A 293 -13.82 20.17 -1.88
CA THR A 293 -15.22 19.95 -2.29
C THR A 293 -15.43 18.85 -3.35
N ILE A 294 -14.63 17.77 -3.24
CA ILE A 294 -14.68 16.61 -4.14
C ILE A 294 -15.61 15.54 -3.57
N ASP A 295 -16.84 15.51 -4.09
CA ASP A 295 -17.85 14.49 -3.78
C ASP A 295 -18.13 13.56 -4.96
N VAL A 296 -18.83 12.44 -4.67
CA VAL A 296 -19.48 11.64 -5.71
C VAL A 296 -20.62 12.47 -6.26
N VAL A 297 -20.36 13.14 -7.39
CA VAL A 297 -21.31 14.02 -8.10
C VAL A 297 -22.60 13.25 -8.32
N SER A 298 -23.67 13.67 -7.64
CA SER A 298 -25.01 13.30 -8.07
C SER A 298 -25.22 13.89 -9.46
N SER A 299 -25.74 13.10 -10.38
CA SER A 299 -26.45 13.62 -11.55
C SER A 299 -27.41 14.72 -11.07
N ARG A 300 -27.30 15.91 -11.66
CA ARG A 300 -28.35 16.93 -11.53
C ARG A 300 -29.60 16.37 -12.21
N GLY A 301 -30.76 16.55 -11.56
CA GLY A 301 -32.07 16.28 -12.17
C GLY A 301 -32.49 17.39 -13.12
#